data_AF-A0A965L7H0-F1
#
_entry.id   AF-A0A965L7H0-F1
#
_cell.length_a   1.000
_cell.length_b   1.000
_cell.length_c   1.000
_cell.angle_alpha   90.00
_cell.angle_beta   90.00
_cell.angle_gamma   90.00
#
_symmetry.space_group_name_H-M   'P 1'
#
loop_
_entity.id
_entity.type
_entity.pdbx_description
1 polymer ?
#
loop_
_entity_poly.entity_id
_entity_poly.type
_entity_poly.pdbx_seq_one_letter_code
_entity_poly.pdbx_strand_id
1 'polypeptide(L)'
;MRTRPFRLVQLKRPVSHDVVRCLESILEDARRGEVHGLAFVVMKTNREFFYNACGEAHRNPAWAAAMAATLMHGTMKRVFNEEA
;
A
#
# COMPACT_ATOMS: atom_id res chain seq x y z
N MET A 1 22.49 6.02 -15.12
CA MET A 1 21.69 6.66 -14.04
C MET A 1 21.60 5.66 -12.89
N ARG A 2 22.18 5.94 -11.71
CA ARG A 2 22.13 5.00 -10.58
C ARG A 2 20.69 4.93 -10.06
N THR A 3 19.99 3.83 -10.31
CA THR A 3 18.66 3.56 -9.77
C THR A 3 18.76 3.54 -8.25
N ARG A 4 18.05 4.43 -7.56
CA ARG A 4 18.00 4.39 -6.10
C ARG A 4 17.33 3.07 -5.68
N PRO A 5 17.79 2.42 -4.60
CA PRO A 5 17.12 1.23 -4.09
C PRO A 5 15.67 1.57 -3.70
N PHE A 6 14.78 0.60 -3.86
CA PHE A 6 13.41 0.70 -3.35
C PHE A 6 13.46 0.97 -1.84
N ARG A 7 12.76 2.02 -1.41
CA ARG A 7 12.84 2.53 -0.05
C ARG A 7 11.45 2.70 0.51
N LEU A 8 11.23 2.15 1.70
CA LEU A 8 10.05 2.47 2.50
C LEU A 8 10.11 3.94 2.95
N VAL A 9 9.09 4.71 2.60
CA VAL A 9 8.91 6.08 3.10
C VAL A 9 7.80 6.07 4.15
N GLN A 10 8.11 6.52 5.36
CA GLN A 10 7.08 6.74 6.37
C GLN A 10 6.25 7.97 6.00
N LEU A 11 4.94 7.76 5.84
CA LEU A 11 4.00 8.85 5.64
C LEU A 11 3.91 9.68 6.92
N LYS A 12 4.11 11.01 6.82
CA LYS A 12 3.96 11.92 7.97
C LYS A 12 2.52 12.08 8.43
N ARG A 13 1.56 11.81 7.53
CA ARG A 13 0.13 11.78 7.83
C ARG A 13 -0.44 10.50 7.23
N PRO A 14 -1.29 9.76 7.96
CA PRO A 14 -1.96 8.60 7.39
C PRO A 14 -2.85 9.04 6.21
N VAL A 15 -2.99 8.16 5.24
CA VAL A 15 -4.06 8.26 4.25
C VAL A 15 -5.41 8.33 4.96
N SER A 16 -6.42 8.93 4.30
CA SER A 16 -7.75 9.11 4.90
C SER A 16 -8.31 7.78 5.43
N HIS A 17 -8.97 7.83 6.60
CA HIS A 17 -9.76 6.70 7.10
C HIS A 17 -11.04 6.46 6.28
N ASP A 18 -11.43 7.44 5.46
CA ASP A 18 -12.50 7.28 4.48
C ASP A 18 -11.96 6.56 3.23
N VAL A 19 -12.62 5.45 2.86
CA VAL A 19 -12.19 4.58 1.77
C VAL A 19 -12.19 5.31 0.44
N VAL A 20 -13.20 6.13 0.16
CA VAL A 20 -13.34 6.84 -1.12
C VAL A 20 -12.23 7.89 -1.26
N ARG A 21 -12.03 8.71 -0.23
CA ARG A 21 -10.97 9.73 -0.23
C ARG A 21 -9.57 9.13 -0.35
N CYS A 22 -9.35 7.96 0.27
CA CYS A 22 -8.08 7.23 0.14
C CYS A 22 -7.84 6.82 -1.32
N LEU A 23 -8.84 6.23 -1.97
CA LEU A 23 -8.74 5.82 -3.38
C LEU A 23 -8.59 7.01 -4.33
N GLU A 24 -9.30 8.11 -4.09
CA GLU A 24 -9.17 9.35 -4.88
C GLU A 24 -7.75 9.92 -4.81
N SER A 25 -7.16 9.96 -3.61
CA SER A 25 -5.77 10.44 -3.43
C SER A 25 -4.77 9.59 -4.20
N ILE A 26 -4.89 8.26 -4.09
CA ILE A 26 -4.04 7.30 -4.82
C ILE A 26 -4.22 7.47 -6.35
N LEU A 27 -5.46 7.68 -6.81
CA LEU A 27 -5.76 7.89 -8.22
C LEU A 27 -5.13 9.19 -8.75
N GLU A 28 -5.18 10.28 -7.97
CA GLU A 28 -4.53 11.53 -8.36
C GLU A 28 -3.02 11.36 -8.51
N ASP A 29 -2.37 10.68 -7.58
CA ASP A 29 -0.92 10.43 -7.63
C ASP A 29 -0.55 9.50 -8.80
N ALA A 30 -1.39 8.51 -9.09
CA ALA A 30 -1.26 7.68 -10.29
C ALA A 30 -1.40 8.51 -11.59
N ARG A 31 -2.36 9.45 -11.64
CA ARG A 31 -2.54 10.37 -12.78
C ARG A 31 -1.36 11.31 -12.97
N ARG A 32 -0.70 11.71 -11.87
CA ARG A 32 0.57 12.48 -11.89
C ARG A 32 1.78 11.65 -12.32
N GLY A 33 1.63 10.32 -12.47
CA GLY A 33 2.73 9.42 -12.79
C GLY A 33 3.63 9.12 -11.61
N GLU A 34 3.18 9.35 -10.37
CA GLU A 34 3.96 9.14 -9.15
C GLU A 34 3.76 7.73 -8.56
N VAL A 35 2.69 7.04 -8.97
CA VAL A 35 2.39 5.66 -8.57
C VAL A 35 2.56 4.73 -9.78
N HIS A 36 3.61 3.90 -9.76
CA HIS A 36 3.92 2.94 -10.83
C HIS A 36 3.51 1.49 -10.52
N GLY A 37 3.02 1.21 -9.32
CA GLY A 37 2.52 -0.11 -8.93
C GLY A 37 1.87 -0.09 -7.56
N LEU A 38 0.94 -1.02 -7.35
CA LEU A 38 0.25 -1.19 -6.06
C LEU A 38 0.18 -2.68 -5.71
N ALA A 39 0.34 -2.99 -4.43
CA ALA A 39 -0.04 -4.26 -3.83
C ALA A 39 -1.07 -3.95 -2.75
N PHE A 40 -2.23 -4.60 -2.79
CA PHE A 40 -3.37 -4.21 -1.97
C PHE A 40 -4.22 -5.39 -1.54
N VAL A 41 -4.97 -5.17 -0.45
CA VAL A 41 -6.04 -6.05 0.03
C VAL A 41 -7.28 -5.18 0.24
N VAL A 42 -8.43 -5.63 -0.26
CA VAL A 42 -9.71 -4.91 -0.16
C VAL A 42 -10.72 -5.78 0.56
N MET A 43 -11.39 -5.20 1.56
CA MET A 43 -12.52 -5.81 2.24
C MET A 43 -13.83 -5.37 1.58
N LYS A 44 -14.71 -6.32 1.30
CA LYS A 44 -16.06 -6.10 0.79
C LYS A 44 -17.07 -6.05 1.93
N THR A 45 -18.25 -5.49 1.66
CA THR A 45 -19.34 -5.35 2.64
C THR A 45 -19.85 -6.69 3.18
N ASN A 46 -19.72 -7.77 2.41
CA ASN A 46 -20.08 -9.13 2.80
C ASN A 46 -18.98 -9.89 3.56
N ARG A 47 -17.98 -9.18 4.12
CA ARG A 47 -16.81 -9.75 4.83
C ARG A 47 -15.90 -10.64 3.99
N GLU A 48 -16.11 -10.71 2.68
CA GLU A 48 -15.10 -11.23 1.78
C GLU A 48 -13.96 -10.22 1.65
N PHE A 49 -12.76 -10.72 1.41
CA PHE A 49 -11.65 -9.90 1.00
C PHE A 49 -10.97 -10.51 -0.22
N PHE A 50 -10.31 -9.67 -1.00
CA PHE A 50 -9.44 -10.11 -2.09
C PHE A 50 -8.14 -9.30 -2.04
N TYR A 51 -7.08 -9.87 -2.60
CA TYR A 51 -5.81 -9.20 -2.78
C TYR A 51 -5.43 -9.21 -4.24
N ASN A 52 -4.65 -8.23 -4.66
CA ASN A 52 -4.02 -8.23 -5.98
C ASN A 52 -2.81 -7.30 -6.00
N ALA A 53 -2.06 -7.36 -7.10
CA ALA A 53 -1.02 -6.41 -7.44
C ALA A 53 -1.24 -5.87 -8.86
N CYS A 54 -0.83 -4.63 -9.11
CA CYS A 54 -0.86 -4.00 -10.43
C CYS A 54 0.44 -3.22 -10.71
N GLY A 55 0.67 -2.90 -11.99
CA GLY A 55 1.87 -2.17 -12.42
C GLY A 55 3.15 -2.95 -12.10
N GLU A 56 4.18 -2.24 -11.63
CA GLU A 56 5.47 -2.85 -11.29
C GLU A 56 5.39 -3.88 -10.16
N ALA A 57 4.45 -3.71 -9.22
CA ALA A 57 4.23 -4.71 -8.17
C ALA A 57 3.70 -6.04 -8.74
N HIS A 58 2.92 -6.00 -9.82
CA HIS A 58 2.49 -7.23 -10.52
C HIS A 58 3.65 -7.87 -11.29
N ARG A 59 4.48 -7.07 -11.98
CA ARG A 59 5.62 -7.55 -12.76
C ARG A 59 6.75 -8.08 -11.88
N ASN A 60 6.87 -7.59 -10.65
CA ASN A 60 7.87 -8.01 -9.69
C ASN A 60 7.20 -8.53 -8.39
N PRO A 61 6.89 -9.84 -8.34
CA PRO A 61 6.24 -10.44 -7.17
C PRO A 61 7.04 -10.29 -5.87
N ALA A 62 8.38 -10.25 -5.95
CA ALA A 62 9.22 -10.05 -4.76
C ALA A 62 9.00 -8.66 -4.14
N TRP A 63 8.80 -7.63 -4.97
CA TRP A 63 8.45 -6.29 -4.49
C TRP A 63 7.06 -6.26 -3.88
N ALA A 64 6.06 -6.86 -4.53
CA ALA A 64 4.71 -6.96 -3.95
C ALA A 64 4.73 -7.68 -2.59
N ALA A 65 5.48 -8.77 -2.47
CA ALA A 65 5.63 -9.50 -1.21
C ALA A 65 6.25 -8.63 -0.10
N ALA A 66 7.31 -7.87 -0.42
CA ALA A 66 7.93 -6.95 0.55
C ALA A 66 6.97 -5.83 0.99
N MET A 67 6.18 -5.27 0.06
CA MET A 67 5.15 -4.27 0.36
C MET A 67 4.07 -4.85 1.28
N ALA A 68 3.56 -6.04 0.97
CA ALA A 68 2.55 -6.72 1.77
C ALA A 68 3.05 -7.08 3.17
N ALA A 69 4.30 -7.56 3.30
CA ALA A 69 4.93 -7.83 4.59
C ALA A 69 5.05 -6.55 5.45
N THR A 70 5.35 -5.41 4.82
CA THR A 70 5.40 -4.12 5.51
C THR A 70 4.02 -3.69 6.02
N LEU A 71 2.97 -3.86 5.20
CA LEU A 71 1.58 -3.61 5.61
C LEU A 71 1.21 -4.50 6.81
N MET A 72 1.46 -5.81 6.71
CA MET A 72 1.20 -6.76 7.80
C MET A 72 1.91 -6.34 9.08
N HIS A 73 3.21 -6.05 9.02
CA HIS A 73 3.99 -5.62 10.18
C HIS A 73 3.41 -4.36 10.84
N GLY A 74 3.07 -3.35 10.02
CA GLY A 74 2.45 -2.11 10.52
C GLY A 74 1.08 -2.34 11.16
N THR A 75 0.23 -3.17 10.56
CA THR A 75 -1.09 -3.51 11.12
C THR A 75 -0.97 -4.32 12.42
N MET A 76 -0.03 -5.27 12.50
CA MET A 76 0.18 -6.07 13.70
C MET A 76 0.64 -5.24 14.89
N LYS A 77 1.47 -4.21 14.69
CA LYS A 77 1.83 -3.26 15.75
C LYS A 77 0.61 -2.60 16.39
N ARG A 78 -0.39 -2.25 15.59
CA ARG A 78 -1.66 -1.69 16.08
C ARG A 78 -2.50 -2.70 16.85
N VAL A 79 -2.46 -3.97 16.44
CA VAL A 79 -3.14 -5.05 17.18
C VAL A 79 -2.54 -5.24 18.57
N PHE A 80 -1.21 -5.13 18.68
CA PHE A 80 -0.50 -5.32 19.95
C PHE A 80 -0.33 -4.04 20.78
N ASN A 81 -0.94 -2.91 20.38
CA ASN A 81 -0.79 -1.60 21.02
C ASN A 81 0.69 -1.17 21.19
N GLU A 82 1.57 -1.55 20.26
CA GLU A 82 2.99 -1.17 20.28
C GLU A 82 3.26 0.22 19.66
N GLU A 83 2.21 0.97 19.31
CA GLU A 83 2.30 2.39 18.95
C GLU A 83 2.29 3.24 20.23
N ALA A 84 3.43 3.27 20.95
CA ALA A 84 3.77 4.27 21.98
C ALA A 84 4.79 5.28 21.42
#